data_AF-A0A5M3MVR1-F1
#
_entry.id   AF-A0A5M3MVR1-F1
#
_cell.length_a   1.000
_cell.length_b   1.000
_cell.length_c   1.000
_cell.angle_alpha   90.00
_cell.angle_beta   90.00
_cell.angle_gamma   90.00
#
_symmetry.space_group_name_H-M   'P 1'
#
loop_
_entity.id
_entity.type
_entity.pdbx_description
1 polymer ?
#
loop_
_entity_poly.entity_id
_entity_poly.type
_entity_poly.pdbx_seq_one_letter_code
_entity_poly.pdbx_strand_id
1 'polypeptide(L)'
;MLSKVIYGIALALPLLFLFRRHNTPPADAPATQPTIQSEKPQEKRATIMQPPRDDLQPPKDGPFTLEQLQQYDGSDPSKPIYVSIKGDVFDVTRKADVYGPGKSYNIFAGKDGSKGLGMSSLKVEDAVPDWSGLPDNEKKVLDDWHSFFSKRYNVVGRVVDLPDIVAR
;
A
#
# COMPACT_ATOMS: atom_id res chain seq x y z
N MET A 1 -37.19 -49.84 -8.61
CA MET A 1 -36.47 -48.58 -8.91
C MET A 1 -36.71 -47.59 -7.78
N LEU A 2 -35.62 -47.17 -7.14
CA LEU A 2 -35.33 -46.01 -6.26
C LEU A 2 -36.44 -45.27 -5.43
N SER A 3 -36.30 -45.41 -4.11
CA SER A 3 -36.41 -44.47 -2.96
C SER A 3 -37.01 -43.06 -3.13
N LYS A 4 -38.00 -42.71 -2.28
CA LYS A 4 -38.31 -41.32 -1.82
C LYS A 4 -38.79 -41.33 -0.36
N VAL A 5 -37.95 -40.87 0.56
CA VAL A 5 -38.06 -39.59 1.33
C VAL A 5 -39.12 -39.61 2.44
N ILE A 6 -38.59 -39.77 3.66
CA ILE A 6 -39.20 -39.46 4.95
C ILE A 6 -38.81 -38.02 5.29
N TYR A 7 -39.74 -37.20 5.80
CA TYR A 7 -39.57 -36.32 6.98
C TYR A 7 -40.88 -35.57 7.21
N GLY A 8 -41.43 -35.77 8.41
CA GLY A 8 -42.63 -35.11 8.87
C GLY A 8 -42.36 -33.93 9.82
N ILE A 9 -43.49 -33.47 10.36
CA ILE A 9 -43.71 -32.69 11.59
C ILE A 9 -43.98 -31.19 11.39
N ALA A 10 -45.27 -30.95 11.16
CA ALA A 10 -46.21 -30.22 12.02
C ALA A 10 -46.01 -28.72 12.30
N LEU A 11 -47.02 -28.00 11.79
CA LEU A 11 -47.51 -26.66 12.06
C LEU A 11 -47.92 -26.36 13.51
N ALA A 12 -47.78 -25.06 13.82
CA ALA A 12 -48.69 -24.18 14.57
C ALA A 12 -48.79 -24.26 16.10
N LEU A 13 -48.51 -23.13 16.75
CA LEU A 13 -49.39 -22.50 17.75
C LEU A 13 -49.22 -20.95 17.75
N PRO A 14 -50.29 -20.16 17.47
CA PRO A 14 -50.30 -18.68 17.48
C PRO A 14 -50.87 -18.08 18.79
N LEU A 15 -50.62 -16.78 18.99
CA LEU A 15 -51.40 -15.82 19.80
C LEU A 15 -51.52 -16.06 21.33
N LEU A 16 -50.54 -15.58 22.11
CA LEU A 16 -50.79 -15.15 23.50
C LEU A 16 -49.74 -14.14 24.01
N PHE A 17 -49.66 -12.97 23.38
CA PHE A 17 -49.11 -11.79 24.06
C PHE A 17 -49.76 -10.47 23.57
N LEU A 18 -51.09 -10.52 23.42
CA LEU A 18 -51.96 -9.35 23.50
C LEU A 18 -52.36 -9.15 24.98
N PHE A 19 -51.37 -8.88 25.84
CA PHE A 19 -51.65 -8.47 27.21
C PHE A 19 -50.68 -7.35 27.60
N ARG A 20 -51.28 -6.20 27.95
CA ARG A 20 -50.64 -5.00 28.48
C ARG A 20 -50.14 -3.95 27.48
N ARG A 21 -51.03 -3.66 26.52
CA ARG A 21 -51.52 -2.29 26.29
C ARG A 21 -51.96 -1.67 27.62
N HIS A 22 -51.07 -0.96 28.31
CA HIS A 22 -51.38 0.21 29.16
C HIS A 22 -50.09 0.73 29.78
N ASN A 23 -49.52 1.76 29.16
CA ASN A 23 -49.09 3.01 29.81
C ASN A 23 -48.28 3.84 28.79
N THR A 24 -48.94 4.84 28.20
CA THR A 24 -48.34 6.08 27.66
C THR A 24 -48.69 7.17 28.69
N PRO A 25 -47.83 8.19 28.98
CA PRO A 25 -47.50 9.29 28.03
C PRO A 25 -46.11 9.94 28.30
N PRO A 26 -45.79 11.18 27.85
CA PRO A 26 -45.88 11.81 26.53
C PRO A 26 -44.51 12.32 26.00
N ALA A 27 -44.56 12.93 24.82
CA ALA A 27 -43.47 13.50 24.03
C ALA A 27 -42.69 14.65 24.71
N ASP A 28 -41.37 14.64 24.53
CA ASP A 28 -40.54 15.78 24.11
C ASP A 28 -39.06 15.37 24.04
N ALA A 29 -38.53 15.21 22.82
CA ALA A 29 -37.12 15.47 22.44
C ALA A 29 -36.84 14.93 21.01
N PRO A 30 -36.46 15.77 20.04
CA PRO A 30 -35.84 15.30 18.80
C PRO A 30 -34.35 15.10 19.06
N ALA A 31 -33.93 13.87 19.34
CA ALA A 31 -32.53 13.50 19.34
C ALA A 31 -32.26 12.59 18.14
N THR A 32 -31.65 13.22 17.13
CA THR A 32 -31.11 12.64 15.90
C THR A 32 -30.40 11.31 16.15
N GLN A 33 -30.86 10.23 15.52
CA GLN A 33 -30.16 8.95 15.48
C GLN A 33 -28.94 9.08 14.55
N PRO A 34 -27.71 8.77 14.98
CA PRO A 34 -26.65 8.44 14.05
C PRO A 34 -26.84 6.99 13.62
N THR A 35 -27.19 6.80 12.35
CA THR A 35 -27.24 5.49 11.70
C THR A 35 -25.88 4.81 11.79
N ILE A 36 -25.82 3.70 12.52
CA ILE A 36 -24.66 2.82 12.57
C ILE A 36 -24.78 1.75 11.46
N GLN A 37 -23.76 1.77 10.60
CA GLN A 37 -23.14 0.67 9.85
C GLN A 37 -23.73 0.17 8.52
N SER A 38 -22.92 0.36 7.48
CA SER A 38 -22.32 -0.78 6.76
C SER A 38 -20.96 -0.37 6.16
N GLU A 39 -19.94 -0.21 7.01
CA GLU A 39 -18.56 -0.20 6.51
C GLU A 39 -18.07 -1.64 6.37
N LYS A 40 -17.71 -2.00 5.14
CA LYS A 40 -17.05 -3.25 4.78
C LYS A 40 -15.66 -3.27 5.44
N PRO A 41 -15.21 -4.36 6.09
CA PRO A 41 -13.91 -4.39 6.77
C PRO A 41 -12.74 -4.11 5.81
N GLN A 42 -12.21 -2.89 5.85
CA GLN A 42 -11.02 -2.46 5.13
C GLN A 42 -9.77 -2.82 5.93
N GLU A 43 -9.55 -4.11 6.15
CA GLU A 43 -8.36 -4.64 6.80
C GLU A 43 -7.43 -5.24 5.71
N LYS A 44 -6.61 -4.40 5.04
CA LYS A 44 -5.40 -4.79 4.25
C LYS A 44 -4.75 -3.70 3.37
N ARG A 45 -5.00 -2.40 3.63
CA ARG A 45 -4.23 -1.30 3.00
C ARG A 45 -3.20 -0.65 3.94
N ALA A 46 -3.01 -1.21 5.13
CA ALA A 46 -2.05 -0.73 6.11
C ALA A 46 -0.70 -1.40 5.90
N THR A 47 0.23 -0.83 5.12
CA THR A 47 1.68 -1.09 5.36
C THR A 47 2.70 -0.12 4.74
N ILE A 48 2.32 0.82 3.88
CA ILE A 48 3.29 1.79 3.30
C ILE A 48 3.15 3.17 3.94
N MET A 49 1.93 3.60 4.27
CA MET A 49 1.61 4.95 4.76
C MET A 49 1.91 5.16 6.25
N GLN A 50 3.16 4.96 6.66
CA GLN A 50 3.64 5.45 7.95
C GLN A 50 3.64 6.99 7.96
N PRO A 51 3.57 7.66 9.12
CA PRO A 51 3.79 9.10 9.18
C PRO A 51 5.19 9.49 8.69
N PRO A 52 5.43 10.75 8.29
CA PRO A 52 6.77 11.28 8.11
C PRO A 52 7.65 11.02 9.33
N ARG A 53 8.96 10.93 9.10
CA ARG A 53 9.92 10.62 10.16
C ARG A 53 10.72 11.86 10.52
N ASP A 54 10.92 12.04 11.82
CA ASP A 54 11.75 13.12 12.37
C ASP A 54 13.21 12.67 12.61
N ASP A 55 13.50 11.37 12.45
CA ASP A 55 14.82 10.74 12.68
C ASP A 55 15.61 10.46 11.40
N LEU A 56 15.38 11.21 10.32
CA LEU A 56 16.11 11.04 9.06
C LEU A 56 17.55 11.57 9.16
N GLN A 57 18.48 10.81 8.61
CA GLN A 57 19.86 11.24 8.46
C GLN A 57 19.96 12.26 7.31
N PRO A 58 20.94 13.18 7.36
CA PRO A 58 21.23 14.06 6.22
C PRO A 58 21.42 13.24 4.92
N PRO A 59 20.86 13.71 3.79
CA PRO A 59 21.06 13.06 2.49
C PRO A 59 22.55 12.89 2.16
N LYS A 60 22.88 11.75 1.57
CA LYS A 60 24.22 11.49 1.02
C LYS A 60 24.15 11.50 -0.50
N ASP A 61 25.19 12.02 -1.13
CA ASP A 61 25.35 12.07 -2.59
C ASP A 61 26.41 11.07 -3.09
N GLY A 62 26.61 9.96 -2.37
CA GLY A 62 27.52 8.90 -2.80
C GLY A 62 27.11 8.35 -4.18
N PRO A 63 28.04 8.17 -5.13
CA PRO A 63 27.70 7.70 -6.46
C PRO A 63 27.32 6.22 -6.43
N PHE A 64 26.21 5.89 -7.08
CA PHE A 64 25.80 4.52 -7.40
C PHE A 64 25.68 4.35 -8.91
N THR A 65 26.11 3.20 -9.42
CA THR A 65 25.70 2.73 -10.74
C THR A 65 24.45 1.88 -10.64
N LEU A 66 23.69 1.76 -11.72
CA LEU A 66 22.57 0.83 -11.80
C LEU A 66 23.00 -0.62 -11.53
N GLU A 67 24.23 -1.00 -11.93
CA GLU A 67 24.81 -2.31 -11.64
C GLU A 67 25.12 -2.49 -10.15
N GLN A 68 25.73 -1.50 -9.50
CA GLN A 68 25.97 -1.54 -8.06
C GLN A 68 24.68 -1.60 -7.26
N LEU A 69 23.64 -0.89 -7.71
CA LEU A 69 22.34 -0.86 -7.05
C LEU A 69 21.71 -2.25 -6.97
N GLN A 70 21.89 -3.11 -7.99
CA GLN A 70 21.35 -4.47 -8.01
C GLN A 70 21.83 -5.36 -6.86
N GLN A 71 22.96 -5.02 -6.24
CA GLN A 71 23.49 -5.76 -5.09
C GLN A 71 22.67 -5.57 -3.80
N TYR A 72 21.71 -4.66 -3.80
CA TYR A 72 20.89 -4.26 -2.65
C TYR A 72 19.39 -4.61 -2.86
N ASP A 73 19.14 -5.74 -3.51
CA ASP A 73 17.79 -6.27 -3.80
C ASP A 73 17.12 -7.00 -2.62
N GLY A 74 17.85 -7.14 -1.51
CA GLY A 74 17.41 -7.84 -0.31
C GLY A 74 17.55 -9.36 -0.35
N SER A 75 18.16 -9.93 -1.41
CA SER A 75 18.48 -11.37 -1.47
C SER A 75 19.53 -11.78 -0.43
N ASP A 76 20.48 -10.89 -0.14
CA ASP A 76 21.50 -11.05 0.90
C ASP A 76 21.05 -10.37 2.20
N PRO A 77 20.75 -11.12 3.28
CA PRO A 77 20.29 -10.55 4.55
C PRO A 77 21.38 -9.74 5.29
N SER A 78 22.65 -9.84 4.89
CA SER A 78 23.73 -9.02 5.45
C SER A 78 23.82 -7.62 4.83
N LYS A 79 23.12 -7.40 3.72
CA LYS A 79 23.10 -6.13 2.99
C LYS A 79 21.80 -5.36 3.25
N PRO A 80 21.84 -4.02 3.17
CA PRO A 80 20.64 -3.21 3.18
C PRO A 80 19.85 -3.40 1.88
N ILE A 81 18.58 -2.98 1.90
CA ILE A 81 17.68 -2.99 0.75
C ILE A 81 17.54 -1.56 0.25
N TYR A 82 17.87 -1.33 -1.02
CA TYR A 82 17.80 -0.02 -1.65
C TYR A 82 16.77 0.02 -2.78
N VAL A 83 16.15 1.18 -2.96
CA VAL A 83 15.28 1.49 -4.09
C VAL A 83 15.66 2.85 -4.61
N SER A 84 15.84 2.99 -5.92
CA SER A 84 16.05 4.29 -6.55
C SER A 84 14.75 4.85 -7.13
N ILE A 85 14.56 6.17 -6.95
CA ILE A 85 13.43 6.92 -7.54
C ILE A 85 14.00 8.23 -8.06
N LYS A 86 13.84 8.50 -9.36
CA LYS A 86 14.42 9.63 -10.08
C LYS A 86 15.92 9.76 -9.82
N GLY A 87 16.63 8.63 -9.73
CA GLY A 87 18.06 8.58 -9.42
C GLY A 87 18.43 8.71 -7.94
N ASP A 88 17.58 9.23 -7.05
CA ASP A 88 17.90 9.24 -5.62
C ASP A 88 17.77 7.83 -5.05
N VAL A 89 18.78 7.38 -4.28
CA VAL A 89 18.82 6.03 -3.71
C VAL A 89 18.34 6.08 -2.26
N PHE A 90 17.23 5.39 -1.97
CA PHE A 90 16.61 5.35 -0.66
C PHE A 90 16.90 4.03 0.07
N ASP A 91 17.26 4.13 1.35
CA ASP A 91 17.36 2.97 2.24
C ASP A 91 16.00 2.54 2.77
N VAL A 92 15.48 1.44 2.23
CA VAL A 92 14.20 0.84 2.61
C VAL A 92 14.34 -0.40 3.49
N THR A 93 15.54 -0.67 4.04
CA THR A 93 15.84 -1.88 4.83
C THR A 93 14.88 -2.07 6.00
N ARG A 94 14.46 -0.96 6.64
CA ARG A 94 13.50 -0.98 7.75
C ARG A 94 12.10 -1.48 7.35
N LYS A 95 11.83 -1.56 6.05
CA LYS A 95 10.57 -2.04 5.46
C LYS A 95 10.78 -3.32 4.66
N ALA A 96 11.66 -4.20 5.14
CA ALA A 96 11.88 -5.53 4.58
C ALA A 96 10.60 -6.39 4.54
N ASP A 97 9.58 -6.08 5.35
CA ASP A 97 8.23 -6.65 5.27
C ASP A 97 7.51 -6.35 3.95
N VAL A 98 7.92 -5.28 3.26
CA VAL A 98 7.33 -4.79 1.99
C VAL A 98 8.28 -4.96 0.80
N TYR A 99 9.57 -4.73 0.99
CA TYR A 99 10.58 -4.75 -0.09
C TYR A 99 11.49 -5.99 -0.07
N GLY A 100 11.48 -6.79 0.99
CA GLY A 100 12.30 -7.99 1.09
C GLY A 100 11.87 -9.10 0.12
N PRO A 101 12.64 -10.20 0.01
CA PRO A 101 12.37 -11.27 -0.96
C PRO A 101 10.94 -11.80 -0.89
N GLY A 102 10.29 -11.88 -2.05
CA GLY A 102 8.91 -12.38 -2.18
C GLY A 102 7.82 -11.45 -1.62
N LYS A 103 8.15 -10.22 -1.24
CA LYS A 103 7.19 -9.21 -0.79
C LYS A 103 6.64 -8.37 -1.94
N SER A 104 5.56 -7.65 -1.68
CA SER A 104 4.74 -6.98 -2.70
C SER A 104 5.50 -5.94 -3.52
N TYR A 105 6.50 -5.28 -2.95
CA TYR A 105 7.30 -4.25 -3.64
C TYR A 105 8.75 -4.69 -3.89
N ASN A 106 9.06 -5.98 -3.70
CA ASN A 106 10.41 -6.51 -3.92
C ASN A 106 10.92 -6.30 -5.35
N ILE A 107 10.01 -6.20 -6.33
CA ILE A 107 10.35 -5.95 -7.74
C ILE A 107 11.18 -4.67 -7.96
N PHE A 108 11.08 -3.69 -7.05
CA PHE A 108 11.83 -2.43 -7.06
C PHE A 108 13.15 -2.48 -6.28
N ALA A 109 13.34 -3.50 -5.43
CA ALA A 109 14.55 -3.62 -4.64
C ALA A 109 15.77 -3.81 -5.56
N GLY A 110 16.83 -3.05 -5.30
CA GLY A 110 18.04 -3.01 -6.10
C GLY A 110 17.88 -2.39 -7.49
N LYS A 111 16.81 -1.62 -7.74
CA LYS A 111 16.54 -1.02 -9.06
C LYS A 111 16.09 0.43 -8.92
N ASP A 112 16.11 1.14 -10.05
CA ASP A 112 15.33 2.37 -10.21
C ASP A 112 13.90 2.01 -10.62
N GLY A 113 12.95 2.31 -9.72
CA GLY A 113 11.53 1.99 -9.87
C GLY A 113 10.70 3.13 -10.48
N SER A 114 11.33 4.18 -11.02
CA SER A 114 10.64 5.42 -11.39
C SER A 114 9.46 5.21 -12.33
N LYS A 115 9.65 4.45 -13.40
CA LYS A 115 8.58 4.21 -14.37
C LYS A 115 7.41 3.45 -13.73
N GLY A 116 7.70 2.32 -13.07
CA GLY A 116 6.68 1.50 -12.41
C GLY A 116 5.92 2.26 -11.33
N LEU A 117 6.59 3.09 -10.53
CA LEU A 117 5.93 3.91 -9.51
C LEU A 117 5.02 4.98 -10.12
N GLY A 118 5.46 5.65 -11.19
CA GLY A 118 4.62 6.61 -11.92
C GLY A 118 3.39 5.96 -12.55
N MET A 119 3.56 4.78 -13.13
CA MET A 119 2.47 3.98 -13.72
C MET A 119 1.59 3.28 -12.67
N SER A 120 1.98 3.28 -11.39
CA SER A 120 1.41 2.42 -10.35
C SER A 120 1.41 0.92 -10.73
N SER A 121 2.48 0.47 -11.38
CA SER A 121 2.69 -0.89 -11.84
C SER A 121 3.68 -1.64 -10.95
N LEU A 122 3.40 -2.92 -10.68
CA LEU A 122 4.29 -3.86 -9.97
C LEU A 122 4.85 -4.93 -10.90
N LYS A 123 4.83 -4.68 -12.21
CA LYS A 123 5.41 -5.58 -13.21
C LYS A 123 6.92 -5.39 -13.27
N VAL A 124 7.64 -6.48 -13.50
CA VAL A 124 9.11 -6.48 -13.48
C VAL A 124 9.66 -5.64 -14.63
N GLU A 125 9.02 -5.65 -15.79
CA GLU A 125 9.37 -4.88 -16.98
C GLU A 125 9.19 -3.36 -16.81
N ASP A 126 8.39 -2.92 -15.84
CA ASP A 126 8.18 -1.50 -15.54
C ASP A 126 9.14 -0.98 -14.46
N ALA A 127 9.90 -1.85 -13.78
CA ALA A 127 10.90 -1.48 -12.78
C ALA A 127 12.22 -1.04 -13.45
N VAL A 128 12.14 0.06 -14.20
CA VAL A 128 13.23 0.63 -15.00
C VAL A 128 13.39 2.14 -14.77
N PRO A 129 14.62 2.68 -14.96
CA PRO A 129 14.93 4.09 -14.76
C PRO A 129 14.30 5.03 -15.79
N ASP A 130 13.97 4.56 -17.00
CA ASP A 130 13.42 5.43 -18.05
C ASP A 130 11.93 5.70 -17.82
N TRP A 131 11.64 6.86 -17.23
CA TRP A 131 10.29 7.41 -17.03
C TRP A 131 9.95 8.55 -18.01
N SER A 132 10.77 8.79 -19.04
CA SER A 132 10.57 9.89 -19.99
C SER A 132 9.26 9.78 -20.78
N GLY A 133 8.81 8.55 -21.02
CA GLY A 133 7.56 8.25 -21.72
C GLY A 133 6.29 8.40 -20.87
N LEU A 134 6.38 8.74 -19.58
CA LEU A 134 5.21 8.92 -18.74
C LEU A 134 4.41 10.18 -19.15
N PRO A 135 3.07 10.12 -19.20
CA PRO A 135 2.24 11.32 -19.31
C PRO A 135 2.32 12.16 -18.02
N ASP A 136 1.94 13.44 -18.11
CA ASP A 136 2.17 14.40 -17.01
C ASP A 136 1.44 14.05 -15.71
N ASN A 137 0.28 13.40 -15.80
CA ASN A 137 -0.43 12.88 -14.62
C ASN A 137 0.38 11.78 -13.91
N GLU A 138 1.05 10.90 -14.65
CA GLU A 138 1.88 9.82 -14.10
C GLU A 138 3.23 10.36 -13.59
N LYS A 139 3.79 11.38 -14.24
CA LYS A 139 4.95 12.11 -13.71
C LYS A 139 4.62 12.76 -12.36
N LYS A 140 3.42 13.33 -12.21
CA LYS A 140 2.96 13.86 -10.93
C LYS A 140 2.85 12.76 -9.86
N VAL A 141 2.36 11.58 -10.22
CA VAL A 141 2.32 10.42 -9.31
C VAL A 141 3.74 10.01 -8.89
N LEU A 142 4.69 9.98 -9.83
CA LEU A 142 6.10 9.73 -9.54
C LEU A 142 6.69 10.78 -8.59
N ASP A 143 6.40 12.07 -8.79
CA ASP A 143 6.83 13.15 -7.88
C ASP A 143 6.22 12.99 -6.48
N ASP A 144 4.96 12.60 -6.39
CA ASP A 144 4.30 12.32 -5.12
C ASP A 144 4.97 11.13 -4.40
N TRP A 145 5.36 10.08 -5.13
CA TRP A 145 6.15 8.96 -4.60
C TRP A 145 7.53 9.39 -4.12
N HIS A 146 8.26 10.18 -4.91
CA HIS A 146 9.58 10.69 -4.52
C HIS A 146 9.50 11.56 -3.25
N SER A 147 8.53 12.46 -3.17
CA SER A 147 8.25 13.28 -1.98
C SER A 147 7.86 12.42 -0.78
N PHE A 148 7.07 11.37 -1.00
CA PHE A 148 6.68 10.43 0.03
C PHE A 148 7.89 9.70 0.63
N PHE A 149 8.80 9.23 -0.23
CA PHE A 149 10.01 8.52 0.18
C PHE A 149 11.01 9.44 0.89
N SER A 150 11.21 10.65 0.38
CA SER A 150 12.12 11.66 0.95
C SER A 150 11.78 12.05 2.39
N LYS A 151 10.53 11.86 2.81
CA LYS A 151 10.06 12.14 4.18
C LYS A 151 10.15 10.93 5.12
N ARG A 152 10.59 9.75 4.64
CA ARG A 152 10.45 8.47 5.36
C ARG A 152 11.67 7.55 5.29
N TYR A 153 12.52 7.73 4.30
CA TYR A 153 13.71 6.92 4.10
C TYR A 153 14.93 7.84 3.96
N ASN A 154 16.07 7.34 4.42
CA ASN A 154 17.33 8.05 4.23
C ASN A 154 17.73 7.99 2.76
N VAL A 155 18.12 9.12 2.20
CA VAL A 155 18.80 9.16 0.90
C VAL A 155 20.27 8.81 1.13
N VAL A 156 20.72 7.71 0.56
CA VAL A 156 22.08 7.16 0.77
C VAL A 156 23.02 7.40 -0.40
N GLY A 157 22.50 7.88 -1.53
CA GLY A 157 23.29 8.22 -2.70
C GLY A 157 22.44 8.61 -3.90
N ARG A 158 23.10 8.72 -5.06
CA ARG A 158 22.45 9.02 -6.34
C ARG A 158 23.01 8.13 -7.45
N VAL A 159 22.13 7.68 -8.33
CA VAL A 159 22.48 6.92 -9.53
C VAL A 159 23.12 7.87 -10.56
N VAL A 160 24.32 7.55 -11.03
CA VAL A 160 25.12 8.44 -11.91
C VAL A 160 25.13 8.03 -13.38
N ASP A 161 24.64 6.83 -13.69
CA ASP A 161 24.56 6.23 -15.03
C ASP A 161 23.10 6.05 -15.50
N LEU A 162 22.22 6.98 -15.11
CA LEU A 162 20.85 7.03 -15.62
C LEU A 162 20.84 7.33 -17.14
N PRO A 163 19.80 6.89 -17.87
CA PRO A 163 19.64 7.28 -19.27
C PRO A 163 19.59 8.81 -19.43
N ASP A 164 20.34 9.35 -20.40
CA ASP A 164 20.48 10.80 -20.62
C ASP A 164 19.13 11.55 -20.76
N ILE A 165 18.08 10.86 -21.23
CA ILE A 165 16.75 11.44 -21.40
C ILE A 165 16.07 11.80 -20.06
N VAL A 166 16.43 11.11 -18.98
CA VAL A 166 15.91 11.35 -17.62
C VAL A 166 16.97 11.89 -16.66
N ALA A 167 18.25 11.85 -17.02
CA ALA A 167 19.32 12.49 -16.28
C ALA A 167 19.26 14.01 -16.48
N ARG A 168 18.49 14.73 -15.64
CA ARG A 168 18.42 16.20 -15.64
C ARG A 168 18.36 16.74 -14.22
#